data_AF-A0A5N5WP88-F1
#
_entry.id   AF-A0A5N5WP88-F1
#
_cell.length_a   1.000
_cell.length_b   1.000
_cell.length_c   1.000
_cell.angle_alpha   90.00
_cell.angle_beta   90.00
_cell.angle_gamma   90.00
#
_symmetry.space_group_name_H-M   'P 1'
#
loop_
_entity.id
_entity.type
_entity.pdbx_description
1 polymer ?
#
loop_
_entity_poly.entity_id
_entity_poly.type
_entity_poly.pdbx_seq_one_letter_code
_entity_poly.pdbx_strand_id
1 'polypeptide(L)'
;MITYELGQWQSTIDLMMASDSLKQRLTLCQCHPTEHGADHRAIEATFADPAQLTPPTRELNKPPRYQWKKAPWDEITKQLHQTRTSVPEIQDATELERQLRPLMNKVSGAIKAWVPHVRPSP
;
A
#
# COMPACT_ATOMS: atom_id res chain seq x y z
N MET A 1 14.01 -14.99 0.19
CA MET A 1 13.71 -14.28 1.46
C MET A 1 12.34 -14.73 1.90
N ILE A 2 12.23 -15.46 3.02
CA ILE A 2 10.93 -15.83 3.60
C ILE A 2 10.37 -14.59 4.30
N THR A 3 9.11 -14.25 4.04
CA THR A 3 8.49 -13.03 4.58
C THR A 3 7.23 -13.34 5.37
N TYR A 4 6.75 -14.57 5.29
CA TYR A 4 5.63 -15.06 6.07
C TYR A 4 5.99 -16.40 6.71
N GLU A 5 5.67 -16.55 8.00
CA GLU A 5 5.88 -17.79 8.75
C GLU A 5 4.77 -17.98 9.81
N LEU A 6 4.04 -19.09 9.68
CA LEU A 6 3.04 -19.51 10.67
C LEU A 6 3.18 -21.01 10.94
N GLY A 7 3.80 -21.34 12.07
CA GLY A 7 4.09 -22.73 12.44
C GLY A 7 5.03 -23.39 11.43
N GLN A 8 4.54 -24.36 10.66
CA GLN A 8 5.32 -25.03 9.61
C GLN A 8 5.15 -24.40 8.23
N TRP A 9 4.25 -23.43 8.08
CA TRP A 9 3.98 -22.77 6.80
C TRP A 9 4.90 -21.59 6.61
N GLN A 10 5.68 -21.60 5.54
CA GLN A 10 6.59 -20.51 5.18
C GLN A 10 6.36 -20.09 3.73
N SER A 11 6.37 -18.79 3.47
CA SER A 11 6.21 -18.27 2.10
C SER A 11 6.90 -16.92 1.89
N THR A 12 6.88 -16.44 0.65
CA THR A 12 7.51 -15.19 0.20
C THR A 12 6.47 -14.25 -0.42
N ILE A 13 5.26 -14.23 0.15
CA ILE A 13 4.09 -13.54 -0.43
C ILE A 13 4.14 -12.01 -0.31
N ASP A 14 5.08 -11.47 0.47
CA ASP A 14 5.30 -10.04 0.57
C ASP A 14 6.28 -9.61 -0.52
N LEU A 15 5.83 -8.72 -1.41
CA LEU A 15 6.57 -8.34 -2.60
C LEU A 15 6.83 -6.82 -2.63
N MET A 16 8.01 -6.43 -3.09
CA MET A 16 8.31 -5.05 -3.45
C MET A 16 8.58 -4.97 -4.96
N MET A 17 7.78 -4.16 -5.64
CA MET A 17 7.92 -3.90 -7.07
C MET A 17 8.50 -2.49 -7.29
N ALA A 18 9.42 -2.37 -8.24
CA ALA A 18 10.04 -1.12 -8.64
C ALA A 18 9.98 -1.00 -10.17
N SER A 19 9.89 0.23 -10.68
CA SER A 19 10.09 0.47 -12.11
C SER A 19 11.50 0.08 -12.53
N ASP A 20 11.72 -0.23 -13.81
CA ASP A 20 13.05 -0.57 -14.32
C ASP A 20 14.11 0.51 -14.00
N SER A 21 13.72 1.78 -14.10
CA SER A 21 14.56 2.93 -13.77
C SER A 21 14.92 3.02 -12.28
N LEU A 22 14.04 2.55 -11.39
CA LEU A 22 14.27 2.55 -9.95
C LEU A 22 15.08 1.31 -9.53
N LYS A 23 14.83 0.17 -10.18
CA LYS A 23 15.60 -1.07 -9.98
C LYS A 23 17.09 -0.88 -10.23
N GLN A 24 17.48 -0.10 -11.23
CA GLN A 24 18.89 0.23 -11.50
C GLN A 24 19.58 0.96 -10.34
N ARG A 25 18.81 1.57 -9.44
CA ARG A 25 19.30 2.30 -8.27
C ARG A 25 19.21 1.49 -6.98
N LEU A 26 18.70 0.27 -7.01
CA LEU A 26 18.54 -0.56 -5.83
C LEU A 26 19.91 -0.94 -5.24
N THR A 27 20.16 -0.58 -3.99
CA THR A 27 21.38 -0.95 -3.25
C THR A 27 21.13 -2.03 -2.20
N LEU A 28 19.89 -2.18 -1.74
CA LEU A 28 19.51 -3.15 -0.71
C LEU A 28 18.06 -3.58 -0.91
N CYS A 29 17.76 -4.87 -0.73
CA CYS A 29 16.41 -5.40 -0.57
C CYS A 29 16.47 -6.63 0.33
N GLN A 30 15.93 -6.54 1.55
CA GLN A 30 16.01 -7.61 2.55
C GLN A 30 14.87 -7.53 3.57
N CYS A 31 14.73 -8.55 4.43
CA CYS A 31 13.85 -8.45 5.59
C CYS A 31 14.42 -7.38 6.53
N HIS A 32 13.56 -6.47 6.95
CA HIS A 32 13.91 -5.48 7.94
C HIS A 32 14.29 -6.21 9.25
N PRO A 33 15.37 -5.81 9.92
CA PRO A 33 15.90 -6.56 11.08
C PRO A 33 15.00 -6.48 12.32
N THR A 34 14.06 -5.53 12.36
CA THR A 34 13.11 -5.41 13.47
C THR A 34 11.93 -6.37 13.27
N GLU A 35 11.77 -7.29 14.20
CA GLU A 35 10.58 -8.13 14.31
C GLU A 35 9.46 -7.39 15.04
N HIS A 36 8.28 -7.33 14.43
CA HIS A 36 7.12 -6.59 14.95
C HIS A 36 6.10 -7.48 15.66
N GLY A 37 6.40 -8.77 15.84
CA GLY A 37 5.50 -9.74 16.48
C GLY A 37 4.34 -10.20 15.58
N ALA A 38 4.46 -10.02 14.26
CA ALA A 38 3.55 -10.57 13.27
C ALA A 38 4.12 -11.87 12.70
N ASP A 39 3.26 -12.68 12.10
CA ASP A 39 3.61 -13.80 11.21
C ASP A 39 4.21 -13.32 9.88
N HIS A 40 4.15 -12.01 9.60
CA HIS A 40 4.85 -11.36 8.49
C HIS A 40 6.11 -10.61 8.95
N ARG A 41 7.18 -10.74 8.18
CA ARG A 41 8.41 -9.95 8.29
C ARG A 41 8.38 -8.79 7.33
N ALA A 42 8.63 -7.59 7.87
CA ALA A 42 8.74 -6.39 7.05
C ALA A 42 9.90 -6.52 6.05
N ILE A 43 9.75 -5.93 4.86
CA ILE A 43 10.81 -5.84 3.84
C ILE A 43 11.26 -4.38 3.78
N GLU A 44 12.57 -4.18 3.73
CA GLU A 44 13.16 -2.88 3.42
C GLU A 44 13.85 -2.91 2.05
N ALA A 45 13.83 -1.77 1.38
CA ALA A 45 14.67 -1.55 0.22
C ALA A 45 15.29 -0.16 0.27
N THR A 46 16.55 -0.07 -0.13
CA THR A 46 17.28 1.19 -0.26
C THR A 46 17.61 1.42 -1.73
N PHE A 47 17.40 2.65 -2.19
CA PHE A 47 17.75 3.09 -3.53
C PHE A 47 18.79 4.21 -3.44
N ALA A 48 19.89 4.08 -4.16
CA ALA A 48 20.86 5.14 -4.33
C ALA A 48 20.19 6.30 -5.08
N ASP A 49 20.04 7.44 -4.42
CA ASP A 49 19.55 8.66 -5.06
C ASP A 49 20.71 9.66 -5.15
N PRO A 50 21.15 10.06 -6.37
CA PRO A 50 22.17 11.09 -6.53
C PRO A 50 21.73 12.46 -5.99
N ALA A 51 20.43 12.68 -5.72
CA ALA A 51 19.89 13.92 -5.18
C ALA A 51 19.84 14.00 -3.63
N GLN A 52 20.41 13.03 -2.91
CA GLN A 52 20.43 12.94 -1.43
C GLN A 52 21.02 14.17 -0.69
N LEU A 53 21.57 15.15 -1.40
CA LEU A 53 22.07 16.40 -0.81
C LEU A 53 21.02 17.50 -0.64
N THR A 54 19.81 17.31 -1.16
CA THR A 54 18.72 18.27 -1.01
C THR A 54 17.52 17.59 -0.36
N PRO A 55 17.05 18.05 0.82
CA PRO A 55 15.77 17.59 1.33
C PRO A 55 14.72 17.85 0.25
N PRO A 56 13.83 16.89 -0.04
CA PRO A 56 12.83 17.06 -1.08
C PRO A 56 12.06 18.34 -0.76
N THR A 57 12.19 19.35 -1.62
CA THR A 57 11.42 20.58 -1.52
C THR A 57 9.97 20.15 -1.37
N ARG A 58 9.30 20.58 -0.29
CA ARG A 58 7.92 20.18 -0.01
C ARG A 58 7.08 20.72 -1.17
N GLU A 59 6.87 19.90 -2.19
CA GLU A 59 6.17 20.32 -3.39
C GLU A 59 4.82 20.91 -2.98
N LEU A 60 4.63 22.18 -3.34
CA LEU A 60 3.39 22.93 -3.11
C LEU A 60 2.16 22.27 -3.77
N ASN A 61 2.40 21.27 -4.64
CA ASN A 61 1.39 20.54 -5.38
C ASN A 61 1.07 19.14 -4.82
N LYS A 62 1.54 18.78 -3.61
CA LYS A 62 1.13 17.50 -3.02
C LYS A 62 -0.38 17.51 -2.78
N PRO A 63 -1.11 16.45 -3.18
CA PRO A 63 -2.51 16.33 -2.83
C PRO A 63 -2.66 16.43 -1.31
N PRO A 64 -3.72 17.08 -0.82
CA PRO A 64 -3.91 17.24 0.60
C PRO A 64 -3.87 15.88 1.29
N ARG A 65 -3.18 15.81 2.44
CA ARG A 65 -3.04 14.53 3.16
C ARG A 65 -4.36 14.19 3.84
N TYR A 66 -4.73 12.91 3.88
CA TYR A 66 -5.87 12.47 4.67
C TYR A 66 -5.60 12.59 6.17
N GLN A 67 -6.62 13.03 6.91
CA GLN A 67 -6.64 13.04 8.38
C GLN A 67 -7.26 11.72 8.87
N TRP A 68 -6.51 10.62 8.75
CA TRP A 68 -6.97 9.26 9.08
C TRP A 68 -7.55 9.12 10.49
N LYS A 69 -7.03 9.89 11.47
CA LYS A 69 -7.56 9.91 12.84
C LYS A 69 -9.00 10.43 12.96
N LYS A 70 -9.52 11.10 11.93
CA LYS A 70 -10.88 11.62 11.84
C LYS A 70 -11.70 10.96 10.72
N ALA A 71 -11.21 9.84 10.18
CA ALA A 71 -11.97 9.10 9.18
C ALA A 71 -13.25 8.54 9.84
N PRO A 72 -14.43 8.75 9.23
CA PRO A 72 -15.69 8.18 9.69
C PRO A 72 -15.77 6.73 9.20
N TRP A 73 -15.07 5.84 9.92
CA TRP A 73 -14.88 4.45 9.50
C TRP A 73 -16.18 3.66 9.43
N ASP A 74 -17.16 3.98 10.27
CA ASP A 74 -18.46 3.30 10.29
C ASP A 74 -19.24 3.57 9.00
N GLU A 75 -19.23 4.81 8.51
CA GLU A 75 -19.87 5.24 7.27
C GLU A 75 -19.19 4.63 6.05
N ILE A 76 -17.85 4.64 6.04
CA ILE A 76 -17.06 3.99 4.99
C ILE A 76 -17.39 2.49 4.93
N THR A 77 -17.43 1.84 6.09
CA THR A 77 -17.72 0.40 6.21
C THR A 77 -19.14 0.09 5.75
N LYS A 78 -20.13 0.88 6.19
CA LYS A 78 -21.53 0.78 5.76
C LYS A 78 -21.67 0.91 4.25
N GLN A 79 -21.00 1.89 3.63
CA GLN A 79 -21.01 2.07 2.18
C GLN A 79 -20.37 0.85 1.47
N LEU A 80 -19.22 0.36 1.95
CA LEU A 80 -18.53 -0.75 1.31
C LEU A 80 -19.30 -2.08 1.44
N HIS A 81 -20.02 -2.29 2.54
CA HIS A 81 -20.90 -3.46 2.69
C HIS A 81 -21.99 -3.53 1.62
N GLN A 82 -22.54 -2.39 1.19
CA GLN A 82 -23.52 -2.32 0.11
C GLN A 82 -22.90 -2.67 -1.26
N THR A 83 -21.59 -2.54 -1.39
CA THR A 83 -20.85 -2.85 -2.62
C THR A 83 -20.28 -4.26 -2.68
N ARG A 84 -20.54 -5.09 -1.65
CA ARG A 84 -20.05 -6.46 -1.53
C ARG A 84 -20.62 -7.31 -2.66
N THR A 85 -19.77 -7.61 -3.63
CA THR A 85 -20.00 -8.61 -4.65
C THR A 85 -19.41 -9.94 -4.20
N SER A 86 -20.00 -11.07 -4.61
CA SER A 86 -19.36 -12.38 -4.46
C SER A 86 -17.97 -12.31 -5.09
N VAL A 87 -16.94 -12.84 -4.41
CA VAL A 87 -15.62 -12.99 -5.02
C VAL A 87 -15.74 -14.16 -6.00
N PRO A 88 -15.61 -13.92 -7.31
CA PRO A 88 -15.68 -15.00 -8.28
C PRO A 88 -14.40 -15.85 -8.19
N GLU A 89 -14.49 -17.08 -8.68
CA GLU A 89 -13.32 -17.94 -8.78
C GLU A 89 -12.33 -17.33 -9.79
N ILE A 90 -11.11 -17.06 -9.33
CA ILE A 90 -10.08 -16.41 -10.14
C ILE A 90 -9.24 -17.49 -10.82
N GLN A 91 -9.37 -17.61 -12.13
CA GLN A 91 -8.71 -18.67 -12.93
C GLN A 91 -7.35 -18.23 -13.48
N ASP A 92 -7.15 -16.94 -13.75
CA ASP A 92 -5.91 -16.40 -14.31
C ASP A 92 -5.64 -14.94 -13.88
N ALA A 93 -4.47 -14.42 -14.28
CA ALA A 93 -4.02 -13.08 -13.94
C ALA A 93 -4.87 -11.96 -14.58
N THR A 94 -5.42 -12.19 -15.77
CA THR A 94 -6.29 -11.22 -16.45
C THR A 94 -7.59 -11.08 -15.68
N GLU A 95 -8.15 -12.21 -15.23
CA GLU A 95 -9.32 -12.25 -14.39
C GLU A 95 -9.08 -11.57 -13.03
N LEU A 96 -7.92 -11.83 -12.42
CA LEU A 96 -7.52 -11.15 -11.18
C LEU A 96 -7.52 -9.62 -11.35
N GLU A 97 -6.87 -9.10 -12.40
CA GLU A 97 -6.84 -7.66 -12.66
C GLU A 97 -8.24 -7.07 -12.91
N ARG A 98 -9.08 -7.81 -13.66
CA ARG A 98 -10.45 -7.41 -13.96
C ARG A 98 -11.29 -7.25 -12.70
N GLN A 99 -11.09 -8.11 -11.70
CA GLN A 99 -11.79 -8.06 -10.42
C GLN A 99 -11.18 -7.04 -9.45
N LEU A 100 -9.85 -6.92 -9.44
CA LEU A 100 -9.13 -6.05 -8.50
C LEU A 100 -9.40 -4.57 -8.77
N ARG A 101 -9.38 -4.13 -10.04
CA ARG A 101 -9.52 -2.71 -10.40
C ARG A 101 -10.85 -2.10 -9.90
N PRO A 102 -12.03 -2.71 -10.14
CA PRO A 102 -13.29 -2.21 -9.61
C PRO A 102 -13.34 -2.16 -8.08
N LEU A 103 -12.82 -3.18 -7.40
CA LEU A 103 -12.76 -3.22 -5.95
C LEU A 103 -11.91 -2.07 -5.40
N MET A 104 -10.70 -1.90 -5.95
CA MET A 104 -9.80 -0.79 -5.58
C MET A 104 -10.42 0.58 -5.85
N ASN A 105 -11.13 0.73 -6.97
CA ASN A 105 -11.83 1.98 -7.29
C ASN A 105 -12.96 2.29 -6.30
N LYS A 106 -13.75 1.28 -5.90
CA LYS A 106 -14.82 1.44 -4.90
C LYS A 106 -14.26 1.84 -3.53
N VAL A 107 -13.23 1.13 -3.06
CA VAL A 107 -12.57 1.42 -1.78
C VAL A 107 -11.92 2.79 -1.79
N SER A 108 -11.14 3.12 -2.83
CA SER A 108 -10.51 4.43 -2.98
C SER A 108 -11.56 5.55 -3.08
N GLY A 109 -12.68 5.31 -3.78
CA GLY A 109 -13.79 6.24 -3.88
C GLY A 109 -14.45 6.54 -2.53
N ALA A 110 -14.74 5.52 -1.73
CA ALA A 110 -15.29 5.69 -0.39
C ALA A 110 -14.34 6.48 0.52
N ILE A 111 -13.04 6.17 0.49
CA ILE A 111 -12.02 6.91 1.23
C ILE A 111 -11.99 8.38 0.80
N LYS A 112 -11.96 8.65 -0.51
CA LYS A 112 -11.94 10.02 -1.06
C LYS A 112 -13.17 10.83 -0.67
N ALA A 113 -14.34 10.18 -0.61
CA ALA A 113 -15.60 10.84 -0.28
C ALA A 113 -15.69 11.20 1.21
N TRP A 114 -15.21 10.32 2.08
CA TRP A 114 -15.48 10.41 3.52
C TRP A 114 -14.31 10.84 4.38
N VAL A 115 -13.06 10.56 3.98
CA VAL A 115 -11.91 10.87 4.83
C VAL A 115 -11.55 12.34 4.68
N PRO A 116 -11.63 13.14 5.76
CA PRO A 116 -11.31 14.54 5.69
C PRO A 116 -9.82 14.74 5.41
N HIS A 117 -9.50 15.88 4.82
CA HIS A 117 -8.12 16.27 4.56
C HIS A 117 -7.54 17.10 5.72
N VAL A 118 -6.26 16.89 6.00
CA VAL A 118 -5.48 17.72 6.92
C VAL A 118 -5.42 19.13 6.35
N ARG A 119 -5.70 20.13 7.20
CA ARG A 119 -5.55 21.53 6.82
C ARG A 119 -4.09 21.81 6.45
N PRO A 120 -3.82 22.60 5.38
CA PRO A 120 -2.48 23.08 5.12
C PRO A 120 -1.95 23.78 6.38
N SER A 121 -0.66 23.62 6.65
CA SER A 121 0.01 24.48 7.64
C SER A 121 -0.04 25.92 7.13
N PRO A 122 -0.30 26.92 8.00
CA PRO A 122 -0.23 28.34 7.63
C PRO A 122 1.12 28.73 7.03
#